data_AF-A0A1T5FND9-F1
#
_entry.id   AF-A0A1T5FND9-F1
#
_cell.length_a   1.000
_cell.length_b   1.000
_cell.length_c   1.000
_cell.angle_alpha   90.00
_cell.angle_beta   90.00
_cell.angle_gamma   90.00
#
_symmetry.space_group_name_H-M   'P 1'
#
loop_
_entity.id
_entity.type
_entity.pdbx_description
1 polymer ?
#
loop_
_entity_poly.entity_id
_entity_poly.type
_entity_poly.pdbx_seq_one_letter_code
_entity_poly.pdbx_strand_id
1 'polypeptide(L)'
;MTDDTVSPFSFPVVGRKKITAAFDGGRLSSDGGVMLLAQAERRLGIASRLAALMPDRRAPARVTHAMADMIRARIFAIACGYEDCNDFGPLRADPAFKLAYGQLPESDPDLASQPTL
;
A
#
# COMPACT_ATOMS: atom_id res chain seq x y z
N MET A 1 -26.36 -16.16 -7.45
CA MET A 1 -26.64 -15.84 -6.04
C MET A 1 -25.86 -14.57 -5.73
N THR A 2 -26.48 -13.41 -5.92
CA THR A 2 -25.86 -12.10 -5.67
C THR A 2 -25.97 -11.83 -4.17
N ASP A 3 -24.98 -12.33 -3.42
CA ASP A 3 -24.79 -11.92 -2.04
C ASP A 3 -24.11 -10.55 -2.06
N ASP A 4 -24.91 -9.51 -2.32
CA ASP A 4 -24.47 -8.12 -2.21
C ASP A 4 -24.31 -7.79 -0.72
N THR A 5 -23.21 -8.28 -0.15
CA THR A 5 -22.73 -7.83 1.15
C THR A 5 -22.32 -6.38 0.99
N VAL A 6 -23.22 -5.46 1.33
CA VAL A 6 -22.91 -4.03 1.42
C VAL A 6 -21.77 -3.89 2.42
N SER A 7 -20.57 -3.60 1.91
CA SER A 7 -19.39 -3.42 2.77
C SER A 7 -19.70 -2.33 3.81
N PRO A 8 -19.47 -2.58 5.12
CA PRO A 8 -19.75 -1.60 6.18
C PRO A 8 -18.84 -0.37 6.11
N PHE A 9 -17.89 -0.35 5.17
CA PHE A 9 -16.97 0.74 4.93
C PHE A 9 -16.81 0.99 3.41
N SER A 10 -16.54 2.25 3.07
CA SER A 10 -16.13 2.63 1.73
C SER A 10 -14.61 2.70 1.64
N PHE A 11 -14.06 2.30 0.50
CA PHE A 11 -12.67 2.64 0.18
C PHE A 11 -12.58 4.11 -0.22
N PRO A 12 -11.49 4.81 0.12
CA PRO A 12 -11.26 6.15 -0.38
C PRO A 12 -11.11 6.13 -1.91
N VAL A 13 -11.31 7.29 -2.51
CA VAL A 13 -10.86 7.54 -3.89
C VAL A 13 -9.33 7.47 -3.93
N VAL A 14 -8.79 6.74 -4.90
CA VAL A 14 -7.36 6.71 -5.19
C VAL A 14 -7.13 7.44 -6.50
N GLY A 15 -6.30 8.48 -6.47
CA GLY A 15 -6.17 9.44 -7.56
C GLY A 15 -7.52 10.11 -7.87
N ARG A 16 -8.12 9.75 -9.01
CA ARG A 16 -9.46 10.22 -9.44
C ARG A 16 -10.44 9.08 -9.71
N LYS A 17 -10.15 7.88 -9.18
CA LYS A 17 -10.96 6.68 -9.43
C LYS A 17 -11.64 6.21 -8.15
N LYS A 18 -12.94 5.93 -8.24
CA LYS A 18 -13.69 5.24 -7.19
C LYS A 18 -13.20 3.79 -7.13
N ILE A 19 -12.91 3.31 -5.93
CA ILE A 19 -12.46 1.94 -5.70
C ILE A 19 -13.64 1.08 -5.25
N THR A 20 -13.80 -0.08 -5.88
CA THR A 20 -14.82 -1.10 -5.56
C THR A 20 -14.13 -2.44 -5.40
N ALA A 21 -14.55 -3.24 -4.42
CA ALA A 21 -14.16 -4.64 -4.37
C ALA A 21 -15.08 -5.47 -5.27
N ALA A 22 -14.48 -6.40 -5.99
CA ALA A 22 -15.16 -7.43 -6.77
C ALA A 22 -14.33 -8.71 -6.69
N PHE A 23 -14.96 -9.87 -6.84
CA PHE A 23 -14.31 -11.18 -6.69
C PHE A 23 -14.11 -11.91 -8.03
N ASP A 24 -14.55 -11.30 -9.13
CA ASP A 24 -14.54 -11.83 -10.49
C ASP A 24 -13.68 -10.96 -11.45
N GLY A 25 -12.88 -10.04 -10.90
CA GLY A 25 -12.02 -9.14 -11.65
C GLY A 25 -10.71 -9.79 -12.13
N GLY A 26 -9.97 -9.07 -12.98
CA GLY A 26 -8.69 -9.52 -13.55
C GLY A 26 -7.59 -9.77 -12.50
N ARG A 27 -6.86 -8.73 -12.09
CA ARG A 27 -5.81 -8.88 -11.08
C ARG A 27 -6.44 -8.97 -9.69
N LEU A 28 -6.23 -10.08 -9.02
CA LEU A 28 -6.76 -10.35 -7.68
C LEU A 28 -5.67 -10.18 -6.61
N SER A 29 -6.11 -9.97 -5.37
CA SER A 29 -5.24 -9.91 -4.19
C SER A 29 -5.93 -10.62 -3.02
N SER A 30 -5.16 -11.37 -2.24
CA SER A 30 -5.56 -11.93 -0.95
C SER A 30 -5.58 -10.88 0.17
N ASP A 31 -4.95 -9.73 -0.07
CA ASP A 31 -4.60 -8.75 0.95
C ASP A 31 -5.54 -7.55 0.98
N GLY A 32 -6.78 -7.69 0.52
CA GLY A 32 -7.76 -6.60 0.46
C GLY A 32 -7.96 -5.84 1.79
N GLY A 33 -7.72 -6.52 2.93
CA GLY A 33 -7.74 -5.92 4.27
C GLY A 33 -6.72 -4.78 4.46
N VAL A 34 -5.63 -4.74 3.69
CA VAL A 34 -4.61 -3.68 3.74
C VAL A 34 -5.21 -2.30 3.45
N MET A 35 -6.33 -2.23 2.73
CA MET A 35 -7.05 -0.98 2.48
C MET A 35 -7.67 -0.37 3.74
N LEU A 36 -8.02 -1.19 4.74
CA LEU A 36 -8.47 -0.71 6.05
C LEU A 36 -7.29 -0.13 6.84
N LEU A 37 -6.15 -0.81 6.83
CA LEU A 37 -4.91 -0.31 7.42
C LEU A 37 -4.49 1.02 6.79
N ALA A 38 -4.63 1.15 5.47
CA ALA A 38 -4.36 2.40 4.77
C ALA A 38 -5.29 3.54 5.21
N GLN A 39 -6.56 3.24 5.53
CA GLN A 39 -7.47 4.24 6.08
C GLN A 39 -7.07 4.68 7.49
N ALA A 40 -6.68 3.73 8.34
CA ALA A 40 -6.16 4.04 9.67
C ALA A 40 -4.88 4.87 9.57
N GLU A 41 -3.93 4.47 8.73
CA GLU A 41 -2.67 5.17 8.55
C GLU A 41 -2.83 6.58 7.99
N ARG A 42 -3.76 6.81 7.06
CA ARG A 42 -4.08 8.19 6.60
C ARG A 42 -4.62 9.09 7.71
N ARG A 43 -5.35 8.52 8.68
CA ARG A 43 -5.90 9.29 9.82
C ARG A 43 -4.86 9.56 10.89
N LEU A 44 -3.97 8.59 11.14
CA LEU A 44 -2.99 8.64 12.22
C LEU A 44 -1.65 9.26 11.79
N GLY A 45 -1.26 9.09 10.52
CA GLY A 45 -0.03 9.61 9.92
C GLY A 45 1.24 9.05 10.57
N ILE A 46 1.24 7.77 10.96
CA ILE A 46 2.33 7.16 11.74
C ILE A 46 3.62 7.15 10.93
N ALA A 47 3.57 6.74 9.67
CA ALA A 47 4.75 6.61 8.82
C ALA A 47 5.44 7.96 8.58
N SER A 48 4.66 9.02 8.35
CA SER A 48 5.20 10.38 8.17
C SER A 48 5.84 10.91 9.45
N ARG A 49 5.24 10.64 10.62
CA ARG A 49 5.81 11.03 11.92
C ARG A 49 7.12 10.30 12.22
N LEU A 50 7.18 9.01 11.92
CA LEU A 50 8.41 8.23 12.06
C LEU A 50 9.49 8.71 11.08
N ALA A 51 9.15 8.92 9.81
CA ALA A 51 10.08 9.41 8.80
C ALA A 51 10.70 10.77 9.16
N ALA A 52 9.94 11.68 9.77
CA ALA A 52 10.43 12.99 10.20
C ALA A 52 11.55 12.88 11.26
N LEU A 53 11.64 11.77 11.99
CA LEU A 53 12.67 11.49 12.98
C LEU A 53 13.88 10.73 12.40
N MET A 54 13.83 10.38 11.11
CA MET A 54 14.84 9.58 10.42
C MET A 54 15.45 10.39 9.26
N PRO A 55 16.54 11.14 9.50
CA PRO A 55 17.20 11.89 8.43
C PRO A 55 17.58 10.98 7.27
N ASP A 56 17.05 11.28 6.08
CA ASP A 56 17.36 10.50 4.88
C ASP A 56 18.76 10.89 4.36
N ARG A 57 19.73 10.00 4.55
CA ARG A 57 21.13 10.21 4.16
C ARG A 57 21.42 9.79 2.72
N ARG A 58 20.42 9.26 2.00
CA ARG A 58 20.58 8.83 0.61
C ARG A 58 20.78 10.06 -0.27
N ALA A 59 21.49 9.89 -1.39
CA ALA A 59 21.67 10.96 -2.36
C ALA A 59 20.30 11.36 -2.95
N PRO A 60 19.81 12.61 -2.78
CA PRO A 60 18.44 12.98 -3.12
C PRO A 60 18.06 12.69 -4.57
N ALA A 61 18.99 12.90 -5.52
CA ALA A 61 18.77 12.63 -6.94
C ALA A 61 18.58 11.13 -7.29
N ARG A 62 18.84 10.23 -6.34
CA ARG A 62 18.68 8.77 -6.50
C ARG A 62 17.49 8.22 -5.69
N VAL A 63 16.75 9.08 -4.98
CA VAL A 63 15.61 8.66 -4.19
C VAL A 63 14.38 8.54 -5.09
N THR A 64 13.94 7.31 -5.31
CA THR A 64 12.69 7.00 -6.03
C THR A 64 11.50 6.84 -5.08
N HIS A 65 11.75 6.35 -3.85
CA HIS A 65 10.73 6.13 -2.83
C HIS A 65 11.07 6.93 -1.56
N ALA A 66 10.13 7.76 -1.13
CA ALA A 66 10.30 8.57 0.08
C ALA A 66 10.41 7.67 1.32
N MET A 67 11.15 8.14 2.34
CA MET A 67 11.29 7.41 3.61
C MET A 67 9.94 7.06 4.23
N ALA A 68 8.98 7.98 4.21
CA ALA A 68 7.62 7.73 4.71
C ALA A 68 6.90 6.62 3.93
N ASP A 69 7.10 6.50 2.62
CA ASP A 69 6.47 5.45 1.81
C ASP A 69 7.10 4.09 2.10
N MET A 70 8.42 4.04 2.32
CA MET A 70 9.12 2.81 2.74
C MET A 70 8.71 2.37 4.15
N ILE A 71 8.56 3.29 5.11
CA ILE A 71 8.08 2.98 6.45
C ILE A 71 6.63 2.48 6.39
N ARG A 72 5.77 3.17 5.64
CA ARG A 72 4.38 2.75 5.41
C ARG A 72 4.33 1.34 4.82
N ALA A 73 5.24 1.05 3.89
CA ALA A 73 5.37 -0.26 3.31
C ALA A 73 5.61 -1.35 4.33
N ARG A 74 6.59 -1.12 5.19
CA ARG A 74 6.94 -2.06 6.25
C ARG A 74 5.79 -2.22 7.25
N ILE A 75 5.11 -1.15 7.64
CA ILE A 75 3.95 -1.22 8.53
C ILE A 75 2.85 -2.11 7.93
N PHE A 76 2.48 -1.89 6.67
CA PHE A 76 1.43 -2.68 6.02
C PHE A 76 1.82 -4.14 5.83
N ALA A 77 3.05 -4.40 5.35
CA ALA A 77 3.53 -5.76 5.18
C ALA A 77 3.58 -6.54 6.50
N ILE A 78 4.13 -5.95 7.57
CA ILE A 78 4.16 -6.58 8.89
C ILE A 78 2.73 -6.88 9.38
N ALA A 79 1.80 -5.94 9.23
CA ALA A 79 0.41 -6.15 9.64
C ALA A 79 -0.32 -7.22 8.82
N CYS A 80 0.13 -7.48 7.59
CA CYS A 80 -0.35 -8.55 6.72
C CYS A 80 0.41 -9.89 6.90
N GLY A 81 1.42 -9.95 7.78
CA GLY A 81 2.19 -11.17 8.06
C GLY A 81 3.43 -11.39 7.17
N TYR A 82 3.97 -10.31 6.60
CA TYR A 82 5.15 -10.30 5.73
C TYR A 82 6.34 -9.58 6.41
N GLU A 83 6.68 -10.00 7.63
CA GLU A 83 7.67 -9.31 8.46
C GLU A 83 9.11 -9.42 7.97
N ASP A 84 9.48 -10.46 7.24
CA ASP A 84 10.87 -10.73 6.84
C ASP A 84 11.31 -9.99 5.56
N CYS A 85 10.36 -9.31 4.90
CA CYS A 85 10.56 -8.52 3.68
C CYS A 85 10.85 -9.34 2.40
N ASN A 86 10.83 -10.68 2.42
CA ASN A 86 11.15 -11.46 1.21
C ASN A 86 10.03 -11.42 0.14
N ASP A 87 8.78 -11.19 0.55
CA ASP A 87 7.61 -11.10 -0.31
C ASP A 87 7.46 -9.75 -1.02
N PHE A 88 8.36 -8.78 -0.78
CA PHE A 88 8.34 -7.50 -1.48
C PHE A 88 8.66 -7.59 -2.98
N GLY A 89 9.20 -8.73 -3.43
CA GLY A 89 9.32 -9.03 -4.86
C GLY A 89 7.96 -9.04 -5.56
N PRO A 90 7.02 -9.92 -5.17
CA PRO A 90 5.65 -9.92 -5.69
C PRO A 90 4.76 -8.79 -5.14
N LEU A 91 4.82 -8.47 -3.83
CA LEU A 91 3.90 -7.50 -3.20
C LEU A 91 4.01 -6.09 -3.78
N ARG A 92 5.16 -5.71 -4.34
CA ARG A 92 5.32 -4.37 -4.94
C ARG A 92 4.38 -4.11 -6.12
N ALA A 93 3.94 -5.18 -6.77
CA ALA A 93 3.01 -5.12 -7.89
C ALA A 93 1.57 -5.44 -7.46
N ASP A 94 1.34 -5.98 -6.26
CA ASP A 94 0.01 -6.39 -5.80
C ASP A 94 -1.00 -5.22 -5.87
N PRO A 95 -2.21 -5.44 -6.44
CA PRO A 95 -3.15 -4.35 -6.66
C PRO A 95 -3.70 -3.75 -5.36
N ALA A 96 -3.88 -4.52 -4.30
CA ALA A 96 -4.36 -4.00 -3.02
C ALA A 96 -3.26 -3.17 -2.33
N PHE A 97 -2.01 -3.64 -2.37
CA PHE A 97 -0.86 -2.87 -1.86
C PHE A 97 -0.66 -1.58 -2.65
N LYS A 98 -0.69 -1.59 -3.99
CA LYS A 98 -0.57 -0.34 -4.77
C LYS A 98 -1.68 0.65 -4.39
N LEU A 99 -2.93 0.19 -4.30
CA LEU A 99 -4.06 1.04 -3.87
C LEU A 99 -3.91 1.58 -2.45
N ALA A 100 -3.40 0.78 -1.51
CA ALA A 100 -3.17 1.22 -0.13
C ALA A 100 -2.17 2.39 -0.02
N TYR A 101 -1.26 2.50 -0.99
CA TYR A 101 -0.28 3.59 -1.08
C TYR A 101 -0.78 4.77 -1.91
N GLY A 102 -2.02 4.71 -2.38
CA GLY A 102 -2.60 5.73 -3.24
C GLY A 102 -2.13 5.65 -4.69
N GLN A 103 -1.59 4.50 -5.12
CA GLN A 103 -1.18 4.25 -6.49
C GLN A 103 -2.20 3.41 -7.24
N LEU A 104 -2.39 3.71 -8.52
CA LEU A 104 -3.21 2.93 -9.42
C LEU A 104 -2.44 1.68 -9.88
N PRO A 105 -3.00 0.47 -9.68
CA PRO A 105 -2.28 -0.77 -9.98
C PRO A 105 -1.78 -0.91 -11.42
N GLU A 106 -2.50 -0.32 -12.37
CA GLU A 106 -2.26 -0.46 -13.82
C GLU A 106 -1.33 0.62 -14.40
N SER A 107 -1.41 1.86 -13.90
CA SER A 107 -0.73 3.00 -14.54
C SER A 107 0.47 3.51 -13.77
N ASP A 108 0.49 3.35 -12.45
CA ASP A 108 1.54 3.90 -11.61
C ASP A 108 2.69 2.89 -11.47
N PRO A 109 3.92 3.36 -11.21
CA PRO A 109 5.06 2.49 -10.97
C PRO A 109 4.81 1.51 -9.81
N ASP A 110 5.55 0.41 -9.79
CA ASP A 110 5.51 -0.50 -8.65
C ASP A 110 6.15 0.11 -7.41
N LEU A 111 5.76 -0.42 -6.25
CA LEU A 111 6.30 0.00 -4.97
C LEU A 111 7.79 -0.39 -4.84
N ALA A 112 8.40 0.05 -3.74
CA ALA A 112 9.75 -0.33 -3.37
C ALA A 112 9.85 -1.86 -3.24
N SER A 113 10.92 -2.43 -3.79
CA SER A 113 11.27 -3.85 -3.61
C SER A 113 12.16 -4.04 -2.38
N GLN A 114 12.38 -5.30 -1.99
CA GLN A 114 13.22 -5.66 -0.84
C GLN A 114 14.60 -4.96 -0.82
N PRO A 115 15.38 -4.86 -1.91
CA PRO A 115 16.69 -4.18 -1.86
C PRO A 115 16.64 -2.68 -1.55
N THR A 116 15.45 -2.07 -1.65
CA THR A 116 15.24 -0.66 -1.34
C THR A 116 14.82 -0.43 0.12
N LEU A 117 14.23 -1.45 0.76
CA LEU A 117 13.68 -1.42 2.11
C LEU A 117 14.71 -1.88 3.14
#